data_AF-A0A2I1BWU2-F1
#
_entry.id   AF-A0A2I1BWU2-F1
#
_cell.length_a   1.000
_cell.length_b   1.000
_cell.length_c   1.000
_cell.angle_alpha   90.00
_cell.angle_beta   90.00
_cell.angle_gamma   90.00
#
_symmetry.space_group_name_H-M   'P 1'
#
loop_
_entity.id
_entity.type
_entity.pdbx_description
1 polymer ?
#
loop_
_entity_poly.entity_id
_entity_poly.type
_entity_poly.pdbx_seq_one_letter_code
_entity_poly.pdbx_strand_id
1 'polypeptide(L)'
;MRTCVEIILGLLAVAKTLLQGSSEKVDALAALQSGPPSLPLGDIYRDSYNEIEYLKIYLSHFVGPNTHLFKDAVIQEIDDFQVKISKEYMLLFKEAFPHRANEPFGITEVQHEKSWENVDSLLQKLDALNWKITHWADRVAFVDLNQADIRRAILAKGEILWARQFQDIKRRIDEILTQFAYRGHPLKYVGSLNNGTRGAHKARTVININDFDVDLFVVHPVEWHRHLPVILEQFPENFSNGKIFPLGTHMQDLQDLSHAVGRALARELKDYVKDAWKFIDNTEIVLRERDSF
;
A
#
# COMPACT_ATOMS: atom_id res chain seq x y z
N MET A 1 19.51 -65.82 13.82
CA MET A 1 18.61 -65.32 12.75
C MET A 1 17.20 -64.91 13.22
N ARG A 2 16.91 -64.79 14.54
CA ARG A 2 15.62 -64.21 15.01
C ARG A 2 15.72 -62.76 15.53
N THR A 3 16.93 -62.27 15.82
CA THR A 3 17.14 -60.95 16.44
C THR A 3 17.24 -59.78 15.47
N CYS A 4 17.52 -60.01 14.18
CA CYS A 4 17.63 -58.90 13.21
C CYS A 4 16.28 -58.51 12.56
N VAL A 5 15.30 -59.42 12.51
CA VAL A 5 14.00 -59.15 11.88
C VAL A 5 13.11 -58.31 12.81
N GLU A 6 13.17 -58.51 14.13
CA GLU A 6 12.39 -57.72 15.09
C GLU A 6 12.89 -56.28 15.21
N ILE A 7 14.20 -56.04 15.06
CA ILE A 7 14.79 -54.69 15.07
C ILE A 7 14.38 -53.91 13.80
N ILE A 8 14.34 -54.57 12.64
CA ILE A 8 13.93 -53.94 11.37
C ILE A 8 12.43 -53.64 11.35
N LEU A 9 11.59 -54.53 11.90
CA LEU A 9 10.15 -54.28 12.03
C LEU A 9 9.83 -53.20 13.06
N GLY A 10 10.59 -53.11 14.16
CA GLY A 10 10.50 -52.02 15.13
C GLY A 10 10.89 -50.66 14.54
N LEU A 11 11.97 -50.60 13.76
CA LEU A 11 12.41 -49.38 13.06
C LEU A 11 11.43 -48.94 11.96
N LEU A 12 10.81 -49.88 11.24
CA LEU A 12 9.77 -49.57 10.25
C LEU A 12 8.47 -49.08 10.90
N ALA A 13 8.08 -49.59 12.07
CA ALA A 13 6.92 -49.11 12.80
C ALA A 13 7.14 -47.70 13.38
N VAL A 14 8.34 -47.40 13.89
CA VAL A 14 8.72 -46.07 14.35
C VAL A 14 8.82 -45.07 13.19
N ALA A 15 9.39 -45.47 12.04
CA ALA A 15 9.43 -44.64 10.84
C ALA A 15 8.03 -44.38 10.26
N LYS A 16 7.12 -45.36 10.30
CA LYS A 16 5.72 -45.18 9.86
C LYS A 16 4.92 -44.27 10.81
N THR A 17 5.20 -44.33 12.12
CA THR A 17 4.58 -43.44 13.11
C THR A 17 5.14 -42.01 13.03
N LEU A 18 6.43 -41.86 12.71
CA LEU A 18 7.06 -40.55 12.44
C LEU A 18 6.59 -39.95 11.11
N LEU A 19 6.33 -40.76 10.08
CA LEU A 19 5.76 -40.31 8.81
C LEU A 19 4.26 -39.96 8.94
N GLN A 20 3.48 -40.73 9.70
CA GLN A 20 2.06 -40.42 9.95
C GLN A 20 1.84 -39.23 10.89
N GLY A 21 2.74 -39.00 11.85
CA GLY A 21 2.74 -37.79 12.69
C GLY A 21 3.40 -36.56 12.05
N SER A 22 3.93 -36.69 10.82
CA SER A 22 4.54 -35.58 10.08
C SER A 22 3.57 -34.82 9.19
N SER A 23 2.45 -35.43 8.76
CA SER A 23 1.45 -34.71 7.94
C SER A 23 0.78 -33.58 8.73
N GLU A 24 0.26 -33.87 9.93
CA GLU A 24 -0.38 -32.85 10.78
C GLU A 24 0.62 -31.82 11.35
N LYS A 25 1.91 -32.20 11.49
CA LYS A 25 2.96 -31.26 11.92
C LYS A 25 3.53 -30.44 10.77
N VAL A 26 3.56 -30.93 9.54
CA VAL A 26 3.95 -30.15 8.36
C VAL A 26 2.83 -29.17 7.99
N ASP A 27 1.57 -29.53 8.19
CA ASP A 27 0.43 -28.60 8.07
C ASP A 27 0.40 -27.57 9.22
N ALA A 28 0.81 -27.95 10.44
CA ALA A 28 0.91 -27.02 11.57
C ALA A 28 2.19 -26.15 11.57
N LEU A 29 3.28 -26.58 10.93
CA LEU A 29 4.51 -25.77 10.75
C LEU A 29 4.44 -24.86 9.52
N ALA A 30 3.61 -25.19 8.51
CA ALA A 30 3.26 -24.26 7.43
C ALA A 30 2.32 -23.14 7.90
N ALA A 31 1.55 -23.36 8.97
CA ALA A 31 0.52 -22.44 9.48
C ALA A 31 1.03 -21.35 10.45
N LEU A 32 2.34 -21.11 10.57
CA LEU A 32 2.89 -20.03 11.39
C LEU A 32 4.11 -19.37 10.72
N GLN A 33 4.02 -19.04 9.44
CA GLN A 33 4.71 -17.84 8.96
C GLN A 33 3.95 -16.63 9.54
N SER A 34 4.29 -16.26 10.78
CA SER A 34 3.81 -15.03 11.42
C SER A 34 4.50 -13.81 10.80
N GLY A 35 4.40 -13.70 9.49
CA GLY A 35 4.70 -12.53 8.71
C GLY A 35 3.39 -11.89 8.28
N PRO A 36 3.37 -10.57 8.07
CA PRO A 36 2.23 -9.94 7.42
C PRO A 36 2.00 -10.58 6.04
N PRO A 37 0.75 -10.61 5.54
CA PRO A 37 0.41 -11.28 4.30
C PRO A 37 1.22 -10.70 3.13
N SER A 38 1.77 -11.58 2.30
CA SER A 38 2.56 -11.22 1.12
C SER A 38 2.39 -12.24 0.01
N LEU A 39 2.45 -11.79 -1.23
CA LEU A 39 2.57 -12.68 -2.38
C LEU A 39 4.04 -13.10 -2.57
N PRO A 40 4.29 -14.27 -3.20
CA PRO A 40 5.63 -14.63 -3.67
C PRO A 40 6.22 -13.51 -4.54
N LEU A 41 7.52 -13.26 -4.42
CA LEU A 41 8.23 -12.16 -5.08
C LEU A 41 7.74 -10.74 -4.70
N GLY A 42 6.84 -10.60 -3.72
CA GLY A 42 6.26 -9.31 -3.33
C GLY A 42 7.30 -8.28 -2.86
N ASP A 43 8.38 -8.73 -2.20
CA ASP A 43 9.49 -7.86 -1.80
C ASP A 43 10.29 -7.34 -3.01
N ILE A 44 10.52 -8.19 -4.02
CA ILE A 44 11.23 -7.78 -5.24
C ILE A 44 10.35 -6.80 -6.03
N TYR A 45 9.05 -7.07 -6.12
CA TYR A 45 8.10 -6.14 -6.75
C TYR A 45 8.10 -4.79 -6.04
N ARG A 46 8.09 -4.78 -4.71
CA ARG A 46 8.16 -3.56 -3.90
C ARG A 46 9.42 -2.77 -4.24
N ASP A 47 10.57 -3.43 -4.23
CA ASP A 47 11.85 -2.78 -4.43
C ASP A 47 11.96 -2.21 -5.86
N SER A 48 11.56 -2.98 -6.89
CA SER A 48 11.52 -2.51 -8.28
C SER A 48 10.55 -1.34 -8.49
N TYR A 49 9.39 -1.36 -7.83
CA TYR A 49 8.45 -0.23 -7.87
C TYR A 49 9.05 1.02 -7.22
N ASN A 50 9.65 0.86 -6.03
CA ASN A 50 10.24 1.96 -5.29
C ASN A 50 11.44 2.57 -6.03
N GLU A 51 12.23 1.76 -6.74
CA GLU A 51 13.30 2.28 -7.60
C GLU A 51 12.77 3.26 -8.65
N ILE A 52 11.66 2.93 -9.30
CA ILE A 52 11.02 3.80 -10.29
C ILE A 52 10.55 5.10 -9.62
N GLU A 53 9.96 5.02 -8.43
CA GLU A 53 9.55 6.21 -7.67
C GLU A 53 10.77 7.09 -7.33
N TYR A 54 11.86 6.51 -6.81
CA TYR A 54 13.05 7.28 -6.45
C TYR A 54 13.75 7.88 -7.66
N LEU A 55 13.80 7.17 -8.80
CA LEU A 55 14.28 7.73 -10.06
C LEU A 55 13.39 8.88 -10.51
N LYS A 56 12.06 8.72 -10.46
CA LYS A 56 11.11 9.78 -10.79
C LYS A 56 11.36 11.02 -9.94
N ILE A 57 11.50 10.89 -8.63
CA ILE A 57 11.77 12.02 -7.74
C ILE A 57 13.12 12.66 -8.05
N TYR A 58 14.19 11.88 -8.17
CA TYR A 58 15.52 12.40 -8.43
C TYR A 58 15.60 13.16 -9.76
N LEU A 59 15.12 12.55 -10.85
CA LEU A 59 15.16 13.16 -12.19
C LEU A 59 14.26 14.40 -12.28
N SER A 60 13.17 14.45 -11.51
CA SER A 60 12.31 15.64 -11.41
C SER A 60 12.99 16.83 -10.70
N HIS A 61 13.95 16.54 -9.83
CA HIS A 61 14.73 17.52 -9.06
C HIS A 61 16.11 17.81 -9.64
N PHE A 62 16.53 17.02 -10.63
CA PHE A 62 17.77 17.24 -11.33
C PHE A 62 17.73 18.63 -11.98
N VAL A 63 18.72 19.47 -11.69
CA VAL A 63 18.83 20.81 -12.29
C VAL A 63 19.72 20.69 -13.52
N GLY A 64 19.12 20.34 -14.65
CA GLY A 64 19.78 20.29 -15.96
C GLY A 64 18.96 21.06 -17.00
N PRO A 65 19.53 21.36 -18.17
CA PRO A 65 18.82 22.09 -19.23
C PRO A 65 17.53 21.38 -19.68
N ASN A 66 17.45 20.07 -19.46
CA ASN A 66 16.41 19.19 -20.00
C ASN A 66 15.40 18.69 -18.96
N THR A 67 15.39 19.22 -17.73
CA THR A 67 14.48 18.75 -16.66
C THR A 67 13.00 18.89 -17.02
N HIS A 68 12.63 19.93 -17.78
CA HIS A 68 11.27 20.11 -18.27
C HIS A 68 10.82 18.97 -19.20
N LEU A 69 11.73 18.42 -20.02
CA LEU A 69 11.44 17.30 -20.91
C LEU A 69 11.08 16.02 -20.12
N PHE A 70 11.65 15.81 -18.94
CA PHE A 70 11.26 14.69 -18.07
C PHE A 70 9.84 14.87 -17.55
N LYS A 71 9.56 16.08 -17.05
CA LYS A 71 8.27 16.44 -16.46
C LYS A 71 7.13 16.29 -17.47
N ASP A 72 7.37 16.73 -18.70
CA ASP A 72 6.34 16.78 -19.73
C ASP A 72 6.17 15.43 -20.46
N ALA A 73 7.23 14.64 -20.62
CA ALA A 73 7.18 13.42 -21.44
C ALA A 73 7.09 12.11 -20.63
N VAL A 74 7.69 12.04 -19.43
CA VAL A 74 7.93 10.76 -18.76
C VAL A 74 7.16 10.62 -17.45
N ILE A 75 6.98 11.71 -16.68
CA ILE A 75 6.29 11.63 -15.38
C ILE A 75 4.86 11.11 -15.53
N GLN A 76 4.10 11.62 -16.50
CA GLN A 76 2.73 11.17 -16.73
C GLN A 76 2.67 9.67 -17.10
N GLU A 77 3.58 9.20 -17.96
CA GLU A 77 3.67 7.77 -18.32
C GLU A 77 3.97 6.91 -17.07
N ILE A 78 4.88 7.37 -16.21
CA ILE A 78 5.20 6.67 -14.95
C ILE A 78 3.98 6.64 -14.03
N ASP A 79 3.31 7.77 -13.81
CA ASP A 79 2.16 7.86 -12.91
C ASP A 79 1.01 6.96 -13.40
N ASP A 80 0.68 7.00 -14.70
CA ASP A 80 -0.37 6.15 -15.29
C ASP A 80 -0.01 4.67 -15.19
N PHE A 81 1.26 4.32 -15.45
CA PHE A 81 1.76 2.96 -15.28
C PHE A 81 1.66 2.50 -13.82
N GLN A 82 2.08 3.33 -12.87
CA GLN A 82 2.05 3.03 -11.45
C GLN A 82 0.63 2.80 -10.94
N VAL A 83 -0.35 3.58 -11.41
CA VAL A 83 -1.78 3.36 -11.13
C VAL A 83 -2.22 1.99 -11.66
N LYS A 84 -1.89 1.66 -12.91
CA LYS A 84 -2.26 0.40 -13.55
C LYS A 84 -1.64 -0.80 -12.83
N ILE A 85 -0.33 -0.79 -12.62
CA ILE A 85 0.39 -1.95 -12.06
C ILE A 85 0.04 -2.18 -10.58
N SER A 86 -0.27 -1.12 -9.83
CA SER A 86 -0.78 -1.25 -8.46
C SER A 86 -2.16 -1.90 -8.42
N LYS A 87 -3.03 -1.59 -9.40
CA LYS A 87 -4.35 -2.22 -9.53
C LYS A 87 -4.21 -3.71 -9.89
N GLU A 88 -3.32 -4.05 -10.81
CA GLU A 88 -3.03 -5.44 -11.17
C GLU A 88 -2.52 -6.23 -9.96
N TYR A 89 -1.51 -5.72 -9.22
CA TYR A 89 -1.03 -6.37 -8.00
C TYR A 89 -2.15 -6.55 -6.96
N MET A 90 -2.99 -5.54 -6.75
CA MET A 90 -4.12 -5.62 -5.82
C MET A 90 -5.12 -6.71 -6.20
N LEU A 91 -5.38 -6.90 -7.50
CA LEU A 91 -6.25 -7.99 -7.97
C LEU A 91 -5.64 -9.36 -7.68
N LEU A 92 -4.35 -9.54 -7.96
CA LEU A 92 -3.62 -10.77 -7.60
C LEU A 92 -3.66 -11.04 -6.10
N PHE A 93 -3.49 -10.00 -5.29
CA PHE A 93 -3.58 -10.11 -3.84
C PHE A 93 -4.97 -10.54 -3.38
N LYS A 94 -6.04 -10.00 -3.97
CA LYS A 94 -7.42 -10.40 -3.67
C LYS A 94 -7.74 -11.82 -4.14
N GLU A 95 -7.16 -12.29 -5.23
CA GLU A 95 -7.29 -13.69 -5.66
C GLU A 95 -6.64 -14.65 -4.66
N ALA A 96 -5.47 -14.28 -4.15
CA ALA A 96 -4.74 -15.08 -3.15
C ALA A 96 -5.40 -15.00 -1.75
N PHE A 97 -5.90 -13.82 -1.39
CA PHE A 97 -6.57 -13.53 -0.12
C PHE A 97 -7.98 -12.95 -0.33
N PRO A 98 -8.99 -13.77 -0.67
CA PRO A 98 -10.34 -13.30 -0.94
C PRO A 98 -11.01 -12.64 0.28
N HIS A 99 -10.61 -13.06 1.48
CA HIS A 99 -11.12 -12.54 2.73
C HIS A 99 -9.95 -12.12 3.63
N ARG A 100 -10.08 -10.96 4.27
CA ARG A 100 -9.06 -10.44 5.21
C ARG A 100 -8.80 -11.39 6.38
N ALA A 101 -9.82 -12.15 6.79
CA ALA A 101 -9.69 -13.19 7.80
C ALA A 101 -8.72 -14.31 7.38
N ASN A 102 -8.48 -14.49 6.08
CA ASN A 102 -7.60 -15.51 5.54
C ASN A 102 -6.12 -15.08 5.49
N GLU A 103 -5.86 -13.77 5.53
CA GLU A 103 -4.51 -13.20 5.46
C GLU A 103 -3.50 -13.81 6.45
N PRO A 104 -3.85 -14.06 7.73
CA PRO A 104 -2.92 -14.64 8.71
C PRO A 104 -2.55 -16.11 8.44
N PHE A 105 -3.33 -16.83 7.62
CA PHE A 105 -3.09 -18.24 7.34
C PHE A 105 -2.21 -18.48 6.10
N GLY A 106 -1.78 -17.41 5.44
CA GLY A 106 -0.97 -17.50 4.22
C GLY A 106 -1.77 -18.00 3.01
N ILE A 107 -1.05 -18.47 2.00
CA ILE A 107 -1.60 -18.98 0.74
C ILE A 107 -1.29 -20.48 0.60
N THR A 108 -2.14 -21.20 -0.11
CA THR A 108 -1.90 -22.62 -0.42
C THR A 108 -0.77 -22.78 -1.44
N GLU A 109 -0.17 -23.96 -1.55
CA GLU A 109 0.90 -24.25 -2.53
C GLU A 109 0.47 -23.99 -3.99
N VAL A 110 -0.75 -24.38 -4.34
CA VAL A 110 -1.34 -24.10 -5.67
C VAL A 110 -1.48 -22.59 -5.92
N GLN A 111 -1.92 -21.83 -4.91
CA GLN A 111 -1.98 -20.37 -5.00
C GLN A 111 -0.58 -19.75 -5.05
N HIS A 112 0.41 -20.36 -4.42
CA HIS A 112 1.79 -19.89 -4.43
C HIS A 112 2.38 -19.94 -5.84
N GLU A 113 2.31 -21.07 -6.53
CA GLU A 113 2.82 -21.19 -7.92
C GLU A 113 2.13 -20.18 -8.86
N LYS A 114 0.79 -20.13 -8.83
CA LYS A 114 0.03 -19.19 -9.66
C LYS A 114 0.37 -17.72 -9.34
N SER A 115 0.48 -17.39 -8.05
CA SER A 115 0.83 -16.02 -7.62
C SER A 115 2.25 -15.66 -8.02
N TRP A 116 3.19 -16.61 -7.96
CA TRP A 116 4.57 -16.42 -8.39
C TRP A 116 4.64 -16.02 -9.87
N GLU A 117 4.00 -16.79 -10.76
CA GLU A 117 4.00 -16.50 -12.21
C GLU A 117 3.36 -15.14 -12.51
N ASN A 118 2.26 -14.83 -11.82
CA ASN A 118 1.57 -13.57 -12.00
C ASN A 118 2.41 -12.37 -11.52
N VAL A 119 3.08 -12.48 -10.39
CA VAL A 119 3.97 -11.40 -9.89
C VAL A 119 5.22 -11.28 -10.75
N ASP A 120 5.79 -12.37 -11.26
CA ASP A 120 6.90 -12.34 -12.22
C ASP A 120 6.52 -11.57 -13.50
N SER A 121 5.30 -11.76 -14.02
CA SER A 121 4.80 -10.97 -15.15
C SER A 121 4.73 -9.46 -14.83
N LEU A 122 4.41 -9.08 -13.59
CA LEU A 122 4.44 -7.68 -13.17
C LEU A 122 5.88 -7.14 -13.07
N LEU A 123 6.83 -7.95 -12.61
CA LEU A 123 8.25 -7.60 -12.56
C LEU A 123 8.79 -7.31 -13.97
N GLN A 124 8.46 -8.14 -14.96
CA GLN A 124 8.85 -7.90 -16.35
C GLN A 124 8.31 -6.54 -16.88
N LYS A 125 7.11 -6.13 -16.46
CA LYS A 125 6.55 -4.81 -16.81
C LYS A 125 7.32 -3.68 -16.12
N LEU A 126 7.70 -3.85 -14.85
CA LEU A 126 8.53 -2.89 -14.11
C LEU A 126 9.90 -2.73 -14.77
N ASP A 127 10.55 -3.84 -15.15
CA ASP A 127 11.83 -3.85 -15.84
C ASP A 127 11.76 -3.11 -17.18
N ALA A 128 10.68 -3.31 -17.94
CA ALA A 128 10.47 -2.61 -19.20
C ALA A 128 10.36 -1.07 -19.00
N LEU A 129 9.65 -0.62 -17.97
CA LEU A 129 9.56 0.82 -17.64
C LEU A 129 10.92 1.35 -17.15
N ASN A 130 11.61 0.61 -16.30
CA ASN A 130 12.92 0.97 -15.79
C ASN A 130 13.96 1.10 -16.93
N TRP A 131 13.90 0.21 -17.93
CA TRP A 131 14.71 0.29 -19.14
C TRP A 131 14.41 1.57 -19.94
N LYS A 132 13.13 1.93 -20.11
CA LYS A 132 12.74 3.19 -20.76
C LYS A 132 13.29 4.42 -20.05
N ILE A 133 13.19 4.45 -18.71
CA ILE A 133 13.73 5.55 -17.89
C ILE A 133 15.25 5.63 -18.05
N THR A 134 15.93 4.48 -18.02
CA THR A 134 17.39 4.37 -18.20
C THR A 134 17.82 4.91 -19.56
N HIS A 135 17.16 4.48 -20.64
CA HIS A 135 17.46 4.94 -21.99
C HIS A 135 17.13 6.43 -22.20
N TRP A 136 16.07 6.93 -21.57
CA TRP A 136 15.75 8.36 -21.58
C TRP A 136 16.84 9.18 -20.86
N ALA A 137 17.28 8.73 -19.68
CA ALA A 137 18.27 9.44 -18.88
C ALA A 137 19.64 9.52 -19.58
N ASP A 138 20.05 8.45 -20.26
CA ASP A 138 21.27 8.42 -21.06
C ASP A 138 21.21 9.43 -22.21
N ARG A 139 20.10 9.45 -22.95
CA ARG A 139 19.93 10.32 -24.13
C ARG A 139 19.73 11.81 -23.80
N VAL A 140 19.00 12.11 -22.73
CA VAL A 140 18.46 13.46 -22.48
C VAL A 140 19.07 14.09 -21.24
N ALA A 141 19.25 13.32 -20.16
CA ALA A 141 19.83 13.83 -18.92
C ALA A 141 21.37 13.71 -18.89
N PHE A 142 21.97 13.02 -19.88
CA PHE A 142 23.40 12.69 -19.92
C PHE A 142 23.86 11.98 -18.65
N VAL A 143 23.01 11.10 -18.11
CA VAL A 143 23.28 10.28 -16.94
C VAL A 143 23.25 8.82 -17.35
N ASP A 144 24.40 8.13 -17.25
CA ASP A 144 24.50 6.72 -17.54
C ASP A 144 24.01 5.86 -16.37
N LEU A 145 22.70 5.57 -16.36
CA LEU A 145 22.07 4.71 -15.37
C LEU A 145 22.42 3.21 -15.54
N ASN A 146 23.18 2.81 -16.57
CA ASN A 146 23.67 1.43 -16.70
C ASN A 146 24.89 1.17 -15.80
N GLN A 147 25.59 2.22 -15.36
CA GLN A 147 26.64 2.10 -14.37
C GLN A 147 26.04 1.87 -12.98
N ALA A 148 26.28 0.68 -12.42
CA ALA A 148 25.69 0.25 -11.16
C ALA A 148 25.94 1.23 -10.00
N ASP A 149 27.14 1.81 -9.90
CA ASP A 149 27.48 2.75 -8.84
C ASP A 149 26.77 4.11 -9.01
N ILE A 150 26.67 4.60 -10.26
CA ILE A 150 25.91 5.82 -10.58
C ILE A 150 24.44 5.62 -10.23
N ARG A 151 23.86 4.51 -10.70
CA ARG A 151 22.46 4.15 -10.43
C ARG A 151 22.19 4.06 -8.93
N ARG A 152 23.03 3.34 -8.18
CA ARG A 152 22.89 3.20 -6.72
C ARG A 152 22.95 4.57 -6.01
N ALA A 153 23.89 5.42 -6.39
CA ALA A 153 24.01 6.76 -5.81
C ALA A 153 22.79 7.65 -6.12
N ILE A 154 22.22 7.53 -7.32
CA ILE A 154 21.01 8.25 -7.72
C ILE A 154 19.79 7.75 -6.96
N LEU A 155 19.60 6.43 -6.87
CA LEU A 155 18.51 5.83 -6.12
C LEU A 155 18.54 6.26 -4.64
N ALA A 156 19.70 6.21 -4.00
CA ALA A 156 19.87 6.66 -2.61
C ALA A 156 19.52 8.15 -2.44
N LYS A 157 19.91 9.00 -3.39
CA LYS A 157 19.51 10.42 -3.36
C LYS A 157 18.02 10.60 -3.60
N GLY A 158 17.42 9.84 -4.52
CA GLY A 158 16.00 9.85 -4.80
C GLY A 158 15.16 9.44 -3.60
N GLU A 159 15.59 8.41 -2.87
CA GLU A 159 14.96 7.97 -1.62
C GLU A 159 15.02 9.06 -0.54
N ILE A 160 16.17 9.71 -0.34
CA ILE A 160 16.30 10.84 0.60
C ILE A 160 15.38 12.00 0.22
N LEU A 161 15.30 12.34 -1.07
CA LEU A 161 14.41 13.41 -1.55
C LEU A 161 12.94 13.04 -1.34
N TRP A 162 12.56 11.80 -1.66
CA TRP A 162 11.21 11.28 -1.44
C TRP A 162 10.85 11.34 0.05
N ALA A 163 11.72 10.87 0.93
CA ALA A 163 11.48 10.85 2.37
C ALA A 163 11.28 12.27 2.92
N ARG A 164 12.09 13.24 2.47
CA ARG A 164 11.93 14.65 2.84
C ARG A 164 10.59 15.21 2.37
N GLN A 165 10.22 14.99 1.11
CA GLN A 165 8.95 15.47 0.56
C GLN A 165 7.76 14.85 1.27
N PHE A 166 7.80 13.55 1.54
CA PHE A 166 6.77 12.87 2.31
C PHE A 166 6.62 13.48 3.70
N GLN A 167 7.72 13.71 4.44
CA GLN A 167 7.67 14.31 5.77
C GLN A 167 7.15 15.75 5.74
N ASP A 168 7.54 16.53 4.74
CA ASP A 168 7.04 17.91 4.58
C ASP A 168 5.54 17.95 4.28
N ILE A 169 5.04 17.09 3.39
CA ILE A 169 3.61 16.95 3.09
C ILE A 169 2.86 16.48 4.34
N LYS A 170 3.37 15.45 5.01
CA LYS A 170 2.76 14.90 6.22
C LYS A 170 2.64 15.96 7.31
N ARG A 171 3.70 16.73 7.58
CA ARG A 171 3.68 17.83 8.56
C ARG A 171 2.58 18.85 8.24
N ARG A 172 2.45 19.25 6.97
CA ARG A 172 1.39 20.21 6.56
C ARG A 172 -0.01 19.65 6.76
N ILE A 173 -0.21 18.37 6.44
CA ILE A 173 -1.48 17.67 6.71
C ILE A 173 -1.76 17.65 8.22
N ASP A 174 -0.77 17.27 9.03
CA ASP A 174 -0.90 17.24 10.50
C ASP A 174 -1.30 18.62 11.04
N GLU A 175 -0.63 19.69 10.59
CA GLU A 175 -0.92 21.08 10.96
C GLU A 175 -2.35 21.51 10.59
N ILE A 176 -2.82 21.14 9.39
CA ILE A 176 -4.22 21.39 8.99
C ILE A 176 -5.18 20.69 9.93
N LEU A 177 -4.98 19.40 10.19
CA LEU A 177 -5.93 18.60 10.96
C LEU A 177 -6.04 19.09 12.41
N THR A 178 -5.03 19.75 12.96
CA THR A 178 -5.14 20.40 14.29
C THR A 178 -6.17 21.52 14.37
N GLN A 179 -6.56 22.09 13.22
CA GLN A 179 -7.52 23.20 13.12
C GLN A 179 -8.97 22.72 13.08
N PHE A 180 -9.19 21.41 12.91
CA PHE A 180 -10.50 20.82 12.74
C PHE A 180 -10.82 19.82 13.84
N ALA A 181 -12.06 19.83 14.30
CA ALA A 181 -12.59 18.87 15.25
C ALA A 181 -14.07 18.63 14.97
N TYR A 182 -14.52 17.41 15.20
CA TYR A 182 -15.94 17.07 15.17
C TYR A 182 -16.47 17.03 16.60
N ARG A 183 -17.29 18.01 16.98
CA ARG A 183 -17.87 18.14 18.34
C ARG A 183 -16.82 18.09 19.46
N GLY A 184 -15.66 18.72 19.24
CA GLY A 184 -14.55 18.74 20.19
C GLY A 184 -13.63 17.51 20.15
N HIS A 185 -13.93 16.52 19.33
CA HIS A 185 -13.06 15.37 19.10
C HIS A 185 -12.12 15.62 17.91
N PRO A 186 -10.80 15.38 18.07
CA PRO A 186 -9.83 15.61 17.00
C PRO A 186 -10.03 14.64 15.85
N LEU A 187 -9.71 15.10 14.63
CA LEU A 187 -9.61 14.22 13.47
C LEU A 187 -8.31 13.40 13.51
N LYS A 188 -8.37 12.20 12.96
CA LYS A 188 -7.22 11.30 12.81
C LYS A 188 -7.22 10.76 11.37
N TYR A 189 -6.07 10.28 10.89
CA TYR A 189 -6.00 9.52 9.64
C TYR A 189 -5.40 8.14 9.85
N VAL A 190 -5.66 7.24 8.91
CA VAL A 190 -5.08 5.90 8.85
C VAL A 190 -4.36 5.68 7.52
N GLY A 191 -3.70 4.53 7.40
CA GLY A 191 -3.17 4.08 6.12
C GLY A 191 -1.80 4.65 5.81
N SER A 192 -1.54 4.87 4.53
CA SER A 192 -0.18 5.08 4.03
C SER A 192 0.44 6.42 4.42
N LEU A 193 -0.36 7.38 4.88
CA LEU A 193 0.15 8.65 5.40
C LEU A 193 0.84 8.53 6.77
N ASN A 194 0.63 7.43 7.50
CA ASN A 194 1.31 7.24 8.79
C ASN A 194 2.82 7.06 8.63
N ASN A 195 3.25 6.34 7.58
CA ASN A 195 4.64 5.93 7.42
C ASN A 195 5.17 6.04 5.98
N GLY A 196 4.35 6.52 5.04
CA GLY A 196 4.72 6.70 3.64
C GLY A 196 4.69 5.41 2.82
N THR A 197 4.20 4.30 3.39
CA THR A 197 4.13 2.99 2.74
C THR A 197 2.70 2.49 2.64
N ARG A 198 2.39 1.83 1.52
CA ARG A 198 1.06 1.27 1.25
C ARG A 198 0.86 -0.07 1.98
N GLY A 199 -0.37 -0.58 1.95
CA GLY A 199 -0.67 -1.89 2.56
C GLY A 199 -0.09 -3.08 1.79
N ALA A 200 -0.20 -4.27 2.38
CA ALA A 200 0.22 -5.54 1.76
C ALA A 200 -0.41 -5.81 0.38
N HIS A 201 -1.68 -5.45 0.21
CA HIS A 201 -2.40 -5.54 -1.07
C HIS A 201 -1.88 -4.57 -2.15
N LYS A 202 -0.90 -3.73 -1.84
CA LYS A 202 -0.13 -2.89 -2.76
C LYS A 202 1.37 -3.14 -2.60
N ALA A 203 1.76 -4.35 -2.18
CA ALA A 203 3.12 -4.80 -1.94
C ALA A 203 3.95 -3.96 -0.95
N ARG A 204 3.32 -3.09 -0.15
CA ARG A 204 4.03 -2.17 0.76
C ARG A 204 4.99 -1.22 0.05
N THR A 205 4.66 -0.85 -1.18
CA THR A 205 5.37 0.19 -1.93
C THR A 205 5.27 1.54 -1.25
N VAL A 206 6.23 2.43 -1.52
CA VAL A 206 6.12 3.83 -1.11
C VAL A 206 4.92 4.50 -1.77
N ILE A 207 4.35 5.51 -1.11
CA ILE A 207 3.31 6.32 -1.75
C ILE A 207 3.89 7.11 -2.92
N ASN A 208 3.11 7.23 -3.99
CA ASN A 208 3.30 8.28 -4.97
C ASN A 208 2.91 9.60 -4.30
N ILE A 209 3.85 10.52 -4.14
CA ILE A 209 3.62 11.80 -3.47
C ILE A 209 2.66 12.72 -4.24
N ASN A 210 2.46 12.46 -5.53
CA ASN A 210 1.49 13.17 -6.37
C ASN A 210 0.12 12.49 -6.38
N ASP A 211 0.03 11.26 -5.87
CA ASP A 211 -1.19 10.46 -5.91
C ASP A 211 -1.39 9.62 -4.63
N PHE A 212 -1.95 10.29 -3.63
CA PHE A 212 -2.40 9.69 -2.38
C PHE A 212 -3.76 10.25 -1.94
N ASP A 213 -4.42 9.52 -1.04
CA ASP A 213 -5.67 9.89 -0.40
C ASP A 213 -5.43 10.18 1.08
N VAL A 214 -6.30 11.00 1.69
CA VAL A 214 -6.27 11.30 3.14
C VAL A 214 -7.47 10.61 3.79
N ASP A 215 -7.28 9.37 4.24
CA ASP A 215 -8.32 8.57 4.89
C ASP A 215 -8.58 9.05 6.33
N LEU A 216 -9.53 9.98 6.50
CA LEU A 216 -9.84 10.59 7.79
C LEU A 216 -10.90 9.83 8.57
N PHE A 217 -10.81 9.91 9.89
CA PHE A 217 -11.84 9.43 10.79
C PHE A 217 -11.91 10.26 12.07
N VAL A 218 -13.05 10.18 12.75
CA VAL A 218 -13.22 10.66 14.11
C VAL A 218 -13.81 9.57 15.00
N VAL A 219 -13.27 9.46 16.22
CA VAL A 219 -13.75 8.53 17.24
C VAL A 219 -14.68 9.29 18.18
N HIS A 220 -15.97 8.97 18.13
CA HIS A 220 -16.98 9.62 18.95
C HIS A 220 -18.10 8.62 19.31
N PRO A 221 -17.95 7.84 20.40
CA PRO A 221 -18.88 6.77 20.76
C PRO A 221 -20.33 7.22 20.89
N VAL A 222 -20.58 8.41 21.42
CA VAL A 222 -21.95 8.92 21.62
C VAL A 222 -22.68 9.13 20.29
N GLU A 223 -22.09 9.90 19.37
CA GLU A 223 -22.65 10.08 18.02
C GLU A 223 -22.68 8.75 17.25
N TRP A 224 -21.69 7.87 17.44
CA TRP A 224 -21.72 6.55 16.83
C TRP A 224 -22.98 5.77 17.20
N HIS A 225 -23.27 5.62 18.50
CA HIS A 225 -24.46 4.92 18.98
C HIS A 225 -25.76 5.63 18.58
N ARG A 226 -25.73 6.95 18.44
CA ARG A 226 -26.86 7.75 17.94
C ARG A 226 -27.16 7.47 16.47
N HIS A 227 -26.15 7.41 15.61
CA HIS A 227 -26.32 7.29 14.17
C HIS A 227 -26.45 5.85 13.70
N LEU A 228 -25.77 4.90 14.35
CA LEU A 228 -25.69 3.51 13.90
C LEU A 228 -27.07 2.85 13.65
N PRO A 229 -28.09 2.96 14.53
CA PRO A 229 -29.39 2.34 14.27
C PRO A 229 -30.05 2.86 13.00
N VAL A 230 -29.99 4.19 12.77
CA VAL A 230 -30.57 4.84 11.58
C VAL A 230 -29.79 4.45 10.32
N ILE A 231 -28.46 4.40 10.40
CA ILE A 231 -27.62 3.97 9.28
C ILE A 231 -27.93 2.52 8.90
N LEU A 232 -28.01 1.60 9.86
CA LEU A 232 -28.32 0.20 9.57
C LEU A 232 -29.72 -0.01 8.97
N GLU A 233 -30.68 0.84 9.35
CA GLU A 233 -32.05 0.76 8.84
C GLU A 233 -32.22 1.41 7.46
N GLN A 234 -31.64 2.59 7.25
CA GLN A 234 -31.94 3.44 6.09
C GLN A 234 -30.81 3.51 5.06
N PHE A 235 -29.57 3.25 5.47
CA PHE A 235 -28.36 3.39 4.66
C PHE A 235 -27.36 2.24 4.95
N PRO A 236 -27.77 0.96 4.85
CA PRO A 236 -26.94 -0.16 5.28
C PRO A 236 -25.59 -0.25 4.55
N GLU A 237 -25.50 0.25 3.32
CA GLU A 237 -24.28 0.36 2.51
C GLU A 237 -23.26 1.35 3.07
N ASN A 238 -23.70 2.32 3.89
CA ASN A 238 -22.86 3.31 4.55
C ASN A 238 -22.23 2.78 5.84
N PHE A 239 -22.38 1.50 6.15
CA PHE A 239 -21.71 0.85 7.27
C PHE A 239 -20.79 -0.27 6.81
N SER A 240 -19.49 -0.14 7.08
CA SER A 240 -18.52 -1.18 6.74
C SER A 240 -17.35 -1.20 7.73
N ASN A 241 -17.01 -2.40 8.21
CA ASN A 241 -15.86 -2.64 9.08
C ASN A 241 -15.80 -1.72 10.32
N GLY A 242 -16.95 -1.48 10.97
CA GLY A 242 -17.02 -0.60 12.14
C GLY A 242 -16.79 0.88 11.83
N LYS A 243 -17.07 1.29 10.58
CA LYS A 243 -17.05 2.68 10.12
C LYS A 243 -18.43 3.05 9.56
N ILE A 244 -18.88 4.26 9.87
CA ILE A 244 -20.06 4.89 9.27
C ILE A 244 -19.54 5.93 8.29
N PHE A 245 -19.91 5.78 7.03
CA PHE A 245 -19.57 6.66 5.91
C PHE A 245 -20.69 7.70 5.80
N PRO A 246 -20.41 9.00 6.07
CA PRO A 246 -21.48 9.99 6.14
C PRO A 246 -22.08 10.38 4.79
N LEU A 247 -21.38 10.16 3.67
CA LEU A 247 -21.82 10.65 2.35
C LEU A 247 -23.18 10.07 1.94
N GLY A 248 -24.12 10.92 1.56
CA GLY A 248 -25.47 10.50 1.13
C GLY A 248 -26.44 10.17 2.28
N THR A 249 -26.03 10.38 3.54
CA THR A 249 -26.84 10.13 4.73
C THR A 249 -27.35 11.44 5.36
N HIS A 250 -28.05 11.34 6.49
CA HIS A 250 -28.49 12.49 7.30
C HIS A 250 -27.36 13.22 8.05
N MET A 251 -26.12 12.72 8.01
CA MET A 251 -24.97 13.26 8.76
C MET A 251 -24.32 14.48 8.07
N GLN A 252 -25.13 15.51 7.78
CA GLN A 252 -24.70 16.69 7.02
C GLN A 252 -23.54 17.44 7.69
N ASP A 253 -23.50 17.47 9.02
CA ASP A 253 -22.44 18.12 9.79
C ASP A 253 -21.06 17.48 9.54
N LEU A 254 -21.00 16.15 9.44
CA LEU A 254 -19.76 15.42 9.14
C LEU A 254 -19.37 15.54 7.65
N GLN A 255 -20.35 15.62 6.74
CA GLN A 255 -20.11 15.90 5.32
C GLN A 255 -19.54 17.31 5.12
N ASP A 256 -20.13 18.32 5.77
CA ASP A 256 -19.67 19.72 5.70
C ASP A 256 -18.25 19.87 6.26
N LEU A 257 -17.94 19.15 7.35
CA LEU A 257 -16.60 19.10 7.91
C LEU A 257 -15.61 18.44 6.92
N SER A 258 -16.01 17.34 6.28
CA SER A 258 -15.21 16.64 5.27
C SER A 258 -14.85 17.56 4.11
N HIS A 259 -15.82 18.29 3.56
CA HIS A 259 -15.59 19.30 2.52
C HIS A 259 -14.72 20.47 3.01
N ALA A 260 -14.88 20.92 4.25
CA ALA A 260 -14.07 22.01 4.81
C ALA A 260 -12.60 21.62 4.94
N VAL A 261 -12.33 20.40 5.42
CA VAL A 261 -10.97 19.85 5.50
C VAL A 261 -10.39 19.62 4.10
N GLY A 262 -11.17 19.06 3.18
CA GLY A 262 -10.75 18.87 1.78
C GLY A 262 -10.33 20.18 1.10
N ARG A 263 -11.06 21.27 1.31
CA ARG A 263 -10.68 22.61 0.82
C ARG A 263 -9.41 23.16 1.47
N ALA A 264 -9.21 22.91 2.76
CA ALA A 264 -8.00 23.33 3.46
C ALA A 264 -6.77 22.57 2.93
N LEU A 265 -6.88 21.25 2.78
CA LEU A 265 -5.86 20.39 2.17
C LEU A 265 -5.52 20.83 0.74
N ALA A 266 -6.54 21.03 -0.11
CA ALA A 266 -6.34 21.46 -1.48
C ALA A 266 -5.60 22.79 -1.58
N ARG A 267 -5.93 23.75 -0.69
CA ARG A 267 -5.28 25.06 -0.66
C ARG A 267 -3.80 24.97 -0.27
N GLU A 268 -3.51 24.22 0.78
CA GLU A 268 -2.17 24.09 1.35
C GLU A 268 -1.22 23.28 0.45
N LEU A 269 -1.74 22.22 -0.16
CA LEU A 269 -0.95 21.27 -0.95
C LEU A 269 -0.87 21.62 -2.44
N LYS A 270 -1.51 22.72 -2.89
CA LYS A 270 -1.58 23.11 -4.31
C LYS A 270 -0.22 23.21 -5.02
N ASP A 271 0.83 23.60 -4.29
CA ASP A 271 2.18 23.79 -4.83
C ASP A 271 3.10 22.59 -4.54
N TYR A 272 2.58 21.56 -3.86
CA TYR A 272 3.33 20.39 -3.40
C TYR A 272 2.88 19.08 -4.03
N VAL A 273 1.61 18.98 -4.41
CA VAL A 273 0.97 17.76 -4.89
C VAL A 273 0.22 18.07 -6.18
N LYS A 274 0.43 17.26 -7.21
CA LYS A 274 -0.33 17.36 -8.45
C LYS A 274 -1.82 17.14 -8.18
N ASP A 275 -2.68 17.90 -8.84
CA ASP A 275 -4.13 17.78 -8.73
C ASP A 275 -4.66 17.89 -7.28
N ALA A 276 -4.04 18.74 -6.45
CA ALA A 276 -4.47 18.95 -5.06
C ALA A 276 -5.96 19.33 -4.91
N TRP A 277 -6.58 19.86 -5.97
CA TRP A 277 -8.03 20.11 -6.02
C TRP A 277 -8.86 18.85 -5.75
N LYS A 278 -8.35 17.64 -6.04
CA LYS A 278 -9.03 16.36 -5.78
C LYS A 278 -9.38 16.15 -4.31
N PHE A 279 -8.63 16.77 -3.39
CA PHE A 279 -8.92 16.64 -1.95
C PHE A 279 -10.27 17.25 -1.57
N ILE A 280 -10.83 18.18 -2.37
CA ILE A 280 -12.14 18.78 -2.10
C ILE A 280 -13.24 17.72 -2.13
N ASP A 281 -13.20 16.84 -3.12
CA ASP A 281 -14.26 15.86 -3.38
C ASP A 281 -13.91 14.46 -2.83
N ASN A 282 -12.63 14.17 -2.60
CA ASN A 282 -12.16 12.84 -2.17
C ASN A 282 -11.84 12.75 -0.67
N THR A 283 -11.97 13.85 0.10
CA THR A 283 -11.78 13.80 1.55
C THR A 283 -13.09 13.44 2.22
N GLU A 284 -13.20 12.23 2.77
CA GLU A 284 -14.32 11.79 3.59
C GLU A 284 -13.86 11.50 5.03
N ILE A 285 -14.56 12.05 6.02
CA ILE A 285 -14.33 11.75 7.43
C ILE A 285 -15.34 10.69 7.87
N VAL A 286 -14.86 9.47 8.15
CA VAL A 286 -15.75 8.43 8.68
C VAL A 286 -15.90 8.55 10.20
N LEU A 287 -17.09 8.24 10.70
CA LEU A 287 -17.31 8.11 12.15
C LEU A 287 -16.85 6.71 12.60
N ARG A 288 -16.34 6.60 13.82
CA ARG A 288 -16.01 5.32 14.48
C ARG A 288 -16.42 5.34 15.95
N GLU A 289 -16.74 4.16 16.47
CA GLU A 289 -17.02 3.98 17.90
C GLU A 289 -15.75 4.15 18.75
N ARG A 290 -14.68 3.46 18.35
CA ARG A 290 -13.41 3.37 19.09
C ARG A 290 -12.23 3.42 18.13
N ASP A 291 -11.07 3.71 18.70
CA ASP A 291 -9.82 3.60 17.98
C ASP A 291 -9.35 2.14 18.02
N SER A 292 -9.56 1.42 16.92
CA SER A 292 -9.07 0.06 16.73
C SER A 292 -8.17 0.07 15.50
N PHE A 293 -6.86 0.09 15.75
CA PHE A 293 -5.81 -0.21 14.77
C PHE A 293 -5.36 -1.65 14.96
#